data_AF-J3GU25-F1
#
_entry.id   AF-J3GU25-F1
#
_cell.length_a   1.000
_cell.length_b   1.000
_cell.length_c   1.000
_cell.angle_alpha   90.00
_cell.angle_beta   90.00
_cell.angle_gamma   90.00
#
_symmetry.space_group_name_H-M   'P 1'
#
loop_
_entity.id
_entity.type
_entity.pdbx_description
1 polymer ?
#
loop_
_entity_poly.entity_id
_entity_poly.type
_entity_poly.pdbx_seq_one_letter_code
_entity_poly.pdbx_strand_id
1 'polypeptide(L)'
;MTHATEQPVLLFSYGTLQDPAVQLSTFGRELKGRADSLPGYKQNWVEIIDPAVRAASGKTHHPIVQESGDPSDEIAGTVFEITANELAAADEYEVADYRRVGVVLKSGATAWVYVQA
;
A
#
# COMPACT_ATOMS: atom_id res chain seq x y z
N MET A 1 -16.71 28.60 -10.71
CA MET A 1 -16.73 27.17 -10.36
C MET A 1 -15.46 26.92 -9.57
N THR A 2 -15.60 26.58 -8.31
CA THR A 2 -14.52 26.44 -7.33
C THR A 2 -13.57 25.33 -7.76
N HIS A 3 -12.35 25.69 -8.17
CA HIS A 3 -11.23 24.76 -8.14
C HIS A 3 -10.96 24.47 -6.65
N ALA A 4 -11.63 23.46 -6.11
CA ALA A 4 -11.16 22.85 -4.88
C ALA A 4 -9.77 22.30 -5.22
N THR A 5 -8.74 22.97 -4.75
CA THR A 5 -7.40 22.41 -4.68
C THR A 5 -7.49 21.26 -3.68
N GLU A 6 -7.93 20.09 -4.14
CA GLU A 6 -7.79 18.85 -3.38
C GLU A 6 -6.30 18.69 -3.12
N GLN A 7 -5.91 18.86 -1.86
CA GLN A 7 -4.54 18.67 -1.42
C GLN A 7 -4.11 17.27 -1.86
N PRO A 8 -2.99 17.11 -2.57
CA PRO A 8 -2.52 15.80 -2.99
C PRO A 8 -2.24 14.96 -1.74
N VAL A 9 -2.92 13.83 -1.67
CA VAL A 9 -2.73 12.80 -0.66
C VAL A 9 -1.65 11.85 -1.17
N LEU A 10 -0.77 11.42 -0.27
CA LEU A 10 0.24 10.42 -0.58
C LEU A 10 -0.23 9.04 -0.14
N LEU A 11 -0.16 8.07 -1.04
CA LEU A 11 -0.46 6.67 -0.78
C LEU A 11 0.78 5.83 -1.09
N PHE A 12 1.37 5.22 -0.06
CA PHE A 12 2.45 4.27 -0.20
C PHE A 12 1.91 2.88 -0.51
N SER A 13 2.41 2.29 -1.59
CA SER A 13 2.14 0.91 -1.96
C SER A 13 3.43 0.12 -2.11
N TYR A 14 3.43 -1.05 -1.51
CA TYR A 14 4.47 -2.07 -1.63
C TYR A 14 3.97 -3.32 -2.39
N GLY A 15 2.77 -3.23 -2.98
CA GLY A 15 2.05 -4.37 -3.57
C GLY A 15 1.58 -4.15 -5.00
N THR A 16 0.47 -4.80 -5.36
CA THR A 16 -0.10 -4.85 -6.72
C THR A 16 -0.56 -3.50 -7.26
N LEU A 17 -0.84 -2.52 -6.40
CA LEU A 17 -1.18 -1.14 -6.83
C LEU A 17 -0.05 -0.46 -7.62
N GLN A 18 1.16 -1.00 -7.58
CA GLN A 18 2.27 -0.55 -8.44
C GLN A 18 2.08 -0.93 -9.92
N ASP A 19 1.18 -1.86 -10.22
CA ASP A 19 0.85 -2.27 -11.59
C ASP A 19 -0.05 -1.23 -12.26
N PRO A 20 0.36 -0.67 -13.43
CA PRO A 20 -0.45 0.28 -14.19
C PRO A 20 -1.86 -0.22 -14.51
N ALA A 21 -2.05 -1.52 -14.75
CA ALA A 21 -3.36 -2.09 -15.04
C ALA A 21 -4.31 -2.01 -13.83
N VAL A 22 -3.78 -2.23 -12.62
CA VAL A 22 -4.54 -2.08 -11.37
C VAL A 22 -4.88 -0.61 -11.14
N GLN A 23 -3.94 0.30 -11.41
CA GLN A 23 -4.18 1.74 -11.28
C GLN A 23 -5.26 2.23 -12.24
N LEU A 24 -5.21 1.82 -13.50
CA LEU A 24 -6.24 2.15 -14.49
C LEU A 24 -7.60 1.58 -14.10
N SER A 25 -7.65 0.36 -13.57
CA SER A 25 -8.92 -0.25 -13.14
C SER A 25 -9.50 0.38 -11.87
N THR A 26 -8.66 0.92 -10.98
CA THR A 26 -9.07 1.46 -9.67
C THR A 26 -9.32 2.96 -9.73
N PHE A 27 -8.44 3.71 -10.39
CA PHE A 27 -8.46 5.18 -10.45
C PHE A 27 -8.82 5.74 -11.83
N GLY A 28 -8.90 4.90 -12.86
CA GLY A 28 -9.15 5.35 -14.25
C GLY A 28 -7.97 6.07 -14.90
N ARG A 29 -6.81 6.13 -14.23
CA ARG A 29 -5.57 6.73 -14.72
C ARG A 29 -4.35 6.11 -14.05
N GLU A 30 -3.18 6.26 -14.67
CA GLU A 30 -1.92 5.95 -14.02
C GLU A 30 -1.58 7.03 -12.97
N LEU A 31 -1.07 6.57 -11.83
CA LEU A 31 -0.70 7.42 -10.71
C LEU A 31 0.74 7.90 -10.85
N LYS A 32 1.01 9.14 -10.41
CA LYS A 32 2.38 9.64 -10.34
C LYS A 32 3.03 9.10 -9.08
N GLY A 33 3.92 8.14 -9.26
CA GLY A 33 4.66 7.48 -8.20
C GLY A 33 6.12 7.92 -8.15
N ARG A 34 6.70 7.91 -6.94
CA ARG A 34 8.15 7.92 -6.74
C ARG A 34 8.55 6.78 -5.81
N ALA A 35 9.73 6.22 -6.03
CA ALA A 35 10.27 5.20 -5.14
C ALA A 35 10.50 5.80 -3.74
N ASP A 36 10.05 5.09 -2.72
CA ASP A 36 10.25 5.46 -1.31
C ASP A 36 10.37 4.19 -0.46
N SER A 37 10.56 4.34 0.84
CA SER A 37 10.63 3.21 1.76
C SER A 37 9.88 3.48 3.04
N LEU A 38 9.28 2.42 3.59
CA LEU A 38 8.56 2.46 4.85
C LEU A 38 9.46 1.89 5.96
N PRO A 39 10.12 2.75 6.76
CA PRO A 39 10.99 2.31 7.86
C PRO A 39 10.17 1.79 9.04
N GLY A 40 10.75 0.89 9.84
CA GLY A 40 10.08 0.28 10.98
C GLY A 40 9.05 -0.79 10.58
N TYR A 41 9.09 -1.23 9.32
CA TYR A 41 8.29 -2.35 8.84
C TYR A 41 9.21 -3.32 8.12
N LYS A 42 8.89 -4.60 8.26
CA LYS A 42 9.59 -5.68 7.57
C LYS A 42 8.59 -6.53 6.81
N GLN A 43 8.91 -6.80 5.55
CA GLN A 43 8.23 -7.84 4.81
C GLN A 43 8.84 -9.18 5.21
N ASN A 44 8.05 -10.03 5.86
CA ASN A 44 8.45 -11.39 6.19
C ASN A 44 7.67 -12.38 5.32
N TRP A 45 8.32 -13.48 4.95
CA TRP A 45 7.68 -14.55 4.21
C TRP A 45 7.23 -15.59 5.22
N VAL A 46 5.96 -15.60 5.55
CA VAL A 46 5.39 -16.61 6.44
C VAL A 46 4.81 -17.74 5.60
N GLU A 47 5.00 -18.96 6.10
CA GLU A 47 4.40 -20.14 5.49
C GLU A 47 2.88 -20.05 5.59
N ILE A 48 2.20 -20.27 4.47
CA ILE A 48 0.75 -20.35 4.42
C ILE A 48 0.35 -21.68 5.07
N ILE A 49 0.05 -21.65 6.36
CA ILE A 49 -0.43 -22.82 7.10
C ILE A 49 -1.89 -23.11 6.74
N ASP A 50 -2.65 -22.07 6.37
CA ASP A 50 -4.07 -22.20 6.02
C ASP A 50 -4.24 -22.89 4.64
N PRO A 51 -4.83 -24.09 4.60
CA PRO A 51 -5.00 -24.85 3.37
C PRO A 51 -5.91 -24.17 2.34
N ALA A 52 -6.87 -23.34 2.76
CA ALA A 52 -7.74 -22.60 1.85
C ALA A 52 -6.98 -21.46 1.16
N VAL A 53 -6.16 -20.72 1.90
CA VAL A 53 -5.29 -19.66 1.36
C VAL A 53 -4.22 -20.25 0.45
N ARG A 54 -3.69 -21.43 0.79
CA ARG A 54 -2.70 -22.14 -0.04
C ARG A 54 -3.29 -22.60 -1.37
N ALA A 55 -4.53 -23.10 -1.35
CA ALA A 55 -5.25 -23.51 -2.55
C ALA A 55 -5.63 -22.31 -3.43
N ALA A 56 -6.04 -21.19 -2.83
CA ALA A 56 -6.43 -19.98 -3.57
C ALA A 56 -5.22 -19.26 -4.18
N SER A 57 -4.09 -19.18 -3.46
CA SER A 57 -2.89 -18.47 -3.89
C SER A 57 -1.95 -19.32 -4.75
N GLY A 58 -1.99 -20.64 -4.60
CA GLY A 58 -1.05 -21.57 -5.24
C GLY A 58 0.40 -21.44 -4.73
N LYS A 59 0.63 -20.61 -3.70
CA LYS A 59 1.94 -20.34 -3.10
C LYS A 59 2.04 -21.03 -1.73
N THR A 60 3.26 -21.39 -1.33
CA THR A 60 3.54 -21.92 0.01
C THR A 60 3.84 -20.82 1.03
N HIS A 61 4.20 -19.62 0.58
CA HIS A 61 4.53 -18.50 1.45
C HIS A 61 3.75 -17.26 1.02
N HIS A 62 3.28 -16.50 2.00
CA HIS A 62 2.68 -15.19 1.80
C HIS A 62 3.59 -14.11 2.38
N PRO A 63 3.83 -13.00 1.66
CA PRO A 63 4.49 -11.85 2.25
C PRO A 63 3.52 -11.23 3.27
N ILE A 64 3.94 -11.13 4.53
CA ILE A 64 3.27 -10.29 5.52
C ILE A 64 4.12 -9.05 5.78
N VAL A 65 3.45 -7.93 5.94
CA VAL A 65 4.06 -6.70 6.43
C VAL A 65 3.78 -6.60 7.90
N GLN A 66 4.84 -6.60 8.71
CA GLN A 66 4.73 -6.48 10.15
C GLN A 66 5.62 -5.34 10.62
N GLU A 67 5.14 -4.59 11.62
CA GLU A 67 5.93 -3.56 12.30
C GLU A 67 7.18 -4.22 12.89
N SER A 68 8.35 -3.81 12.42
CA SER A 68 9.62 -4.16 13.03
C SER A 68 9.96 -3.07 14.03
N GLY A 69 10.25 -3.47 15.27
CA GLY A 69 10.79 -2.54 16.27
C GLY A 69 12.19 -2.02 15.91
N ASP A 70 12.80 -2.52 14.83
CA ASP A 70 14.09 -2.06 14.32
C ASP A 70 13.90 -0.95 13.26
N PRO A 71 14.37 0.28 13.49
CA PRO A 71 14.31 1.36 12.52
C PRO A 71 15.19 1.14 11.28
N SER A 72 16.05 0.12 11.29
CA SER A 72 16.87 -0.28 10.15
C SER A 72 16.12 -1.17 9.15
N ASP A 73 15.04 -1.81 9.59
CA ASP A 73 14.16 -2.56 8.68
C ASP A 73 13.29 -1.58 7.90
N GLU A 74 13.23 -1.76 6.58
CA GLU A 74 12.38 -0.97 5.72
C GLU A 74 11.79 -1.80 4.58
N ILE A 75 10.58 -1.42 4.18
CA ILE A 75 9.93 -1.98 3.00
C ILE A 75 10.10 -1.00 1.84
N ALA A 76 10.75 -1.46 0.77
CA ALA A 76 10.84 -0.70 -0.46
C ALA A 76 9.49 -0.73 -1.20
N GLY A 77 9.07 0.42 -1.71
CA GLY A 77 7.82 0.54 -2.46
C GLY A 77 7.76 1.85 -3.22
N THR A 78 6.54 2.23 -3.59
CA THR A 78 6.29 3.44 -4.37
C THR A 78 5.23 4.27 -3.64
N VAL A 79 5.50 5.55 -3.43
CA VAL A 79 4.51 6.51 -2.96
C VAL A 79 3.88 7.22 -4.14
N PHE A 80 2.55 7.13 -4.22
CA PHE A 80 1.73 7.70 -5.27
C PHE A 80 1.02 8.97 -4.80
N GLU A 81 0.91 9.94 -5.69
CA GLU A 81 0.12 11.15 -5.51
C GLU A 81 -1.32 10.92 -6.01
N ILE A 82 -2.26 10.95 -5.08
CA ILE A 82 -3.69 10.75 -5.32
C ILE A 82 -4.52 11.90 -4.73
N THR A 83 -5.78 11.99 -5.09
CA THR A 83 -6.74 12.92 -4.47
C THR A 83 -7.45 12.29 -3.28
N ALA A 84 -8.16 13.09 -2.49
CA ALA A 84 -8.97 12.57 -1.38
C ALA A 84 -10.09 11.64 -1.88
N ASN A 85 -10.66 11.94 -3.06
CA ASN A 85 -11.67 11.08 -3.69
C ASN A 85 -11.08 9.74 -4.16
N GLU A 86 -9.86 9.76 -4.72
CA GLU A 86 -9.15 8.54 -5.11
C GLU A 86 -8.76 7.69 -3.91
N LEU A 87 -8.42 8.32 -2.77
CA LEU A 87 -8.17 7.59 -1.53
C LEU A 87 -9.40 6.80 -1.07
N ALA A 88 -10.60 7.35 -1.23
CA ALA A 88 -11.83 6.63 -0.93
C ALA A 88 -12.06 5.44 -1.89
N ALA A 89 -11.70 5.58 -3.17
CA ALA A 89 -11.74 4.47 -4.12
C ALA A 89 -10.71 3.38 -3.78
N ALA A 90 -9.54 3.75 -3.27
CA ALA A 90 -8.55 2.81 -2.76
C ALA A 90 -9.05 2.06 -1.51
N ASP A 91 -9.78 2.74 -0.62
CA ASP A 91 -10.44 2.10 0.53
C ASP A 91 -11.45 1.03 0.08
N GLU A 92 -12.20 1.27 -0.99
CA GLU A 92 -13.13 0.27 -1.57
C GLU A 92 -12.41 -0.91 -2.23
N TYR A 93 -11.25 -0.66 -2.86
CA TYR A 93 -10.44 -1.70 -3.51
C TYR A 93 -9.83 -2.68 -2.50
N GLU A 94 -9.29 -2.19 -1.38
CA GLU A 94 -8.47 -2.99 -0.47
C GLU A 94 -9.27 -3.93 0.46
N VAL A 95 -10.62 -3.91 0.42
CA VAL A 95 -11.54 -4.81 1.17
C VAL A 95 -11.24 -4.97 2.68
N ALA A 96 -12.14 -5.63 3.41
CA ALA A 96 -12.19 -5.56 4.89
C ALA A 96 -10.93 -6.08 5.65
N ASP A 97 -10.03 -6.80 4.98
CA ASP A 97 -8.84 -7.39 5.60
C ASP A 97 -7.65 -6.43 5.72
N TYR A 98 -7.74 -5.23 5.13
CA TYR A 98 -6.66 -4.24 5.17
C TYR A 98 -7.12 -2.96 5.87
N ARG A 99 -6.28 -2.47 6.79
CA ARG A 99 -6.48 -1.19 7.49
C ARG A 99 -5.56 -0.12 6.91
N ARG A 100 -6.11 1.08 6.72
CA ARG A 100 -5.32 2.26 6.35
C ARG A 100 -4.63 2.85 7.58
N VAL A 101 -3.30 2.96 7.52
CA VAL A 101 -2.46 3.52 8.58
C VAL A 101 -1.66 4.69 8.04
N GLY A 102 -1.55 5.78 8.81
CA GLY A 102 -0.74 6.94 8.48
C GLY A 102 0.69 6.71 8.93
N VAL A 103 1.64 6.78 8.01
CA VAL A 103 3.07 6.49 8.24
C VAL A 103 3.95 7.61 7.71
N VAL A 104 5.15 7.72 8.29
CA VAL A 104 6.20 8.60 7.79
C VAL A 104 7.19 7.75 7.00
N LEU A 105 7.33 8.06 5.72
CA LEU A 105 8.27 7.38 4.83
C LEU A 105 9.70 7.84 5.10
N LYS A 106 10.67 7.08 4.57
CA LYS A 106 12.10 7.39 4.67
C LYS A 106 12.44 8.77 4.09
N SER A 107 11.70 9.21 3.06
CA SER A 107 11.84 10.56 2.50
C SER A 107 11.41 11.69 3.46
N GLY A 108 10.78 11.38 4.59
CA GLY A 108 10.15 12.33 5.50
C GLY A 108 8.72 12.70 5.12
N ALA A 109 8.19 12.16 4.02
CA ALA A 109 6.82 12.41 3.60
C ALA A 109 5.83 11.60 4.46
N THR A 110 4.70 12.22 4.82
CA THR A 110 3.58 11.51 5.45
C THR A 110 2.69 10.91 4.37
N ALA A 111 2.49 9.59 4.40
CA ALA A 111 1.66 8.87 3.45
C ALA A 111 0.74 7.88 4.17
N TRP A 112 -0.33 7.50 3.49
CA TRP A 112 -1.17 6.38 3.91
C TRP A 112 -0.58 5.08 3.38
N VAL A 113 -0.74 4.00 4.13
CA VAL A 113 -0.40 2.64 3.70
C VAL A 113 -1.52 1.70 4.13
N TYR A 114 -1.83 0.71 3.30
CA TYR A 114 -2.72 -0.38 3.67
C TYR A 114 -1.89 -1.53 4.23
N VAL A 115 -2.17 -1.92 5.47
CA VAL A 115 -1.54 -3.06 6.14
C VAL A 115 -2.63 -4.05 6.54
N GLN A 116 -2.32 -5.34 6.51
CA GLN A 116 -3.26 -6.36 6.97
C GLN A 116 -3.64 -6.09 8.44
N ALA A 117 -4.93 -6.13 8.75
CA ALA A 117 -5.47 -5.83 10.09
C ALA A 117 -5.22 -6.95 11.12
#